data_AF-A0A428WDX3-F1
#
_entry.id   AF-A0A428WDX3-F1
#
_cell.length_a   1.000
_cell.length_b   1.000
_cell.length_c   1.000
_cell.angle_alpha   90.00
_cell.angle_beta   90.00
_cell.angle_gamma   90.00
#
_symmetry.space_group_name_H-M   'P 1'
#
loop_
_entity.id
_entity.type
_entity.pdbx_description
1 polymer ?
#
loop_
_entity_poly.entity_id
_entity_poly.type
_entity_poly.pdbx_seq_one_letter_code
_entity_poly.pdbx_strand_id
1 'polypeptide(L)' 'MTEPRIFGDPYETPDGTTVIPVHRPVGVFAVRDGQAKWEPAVDATRVALLAVGIGLVAATLAGLAMVHRPPWPDLRLRL' A
#
# COMPACT_ATOMS: atom_id res chain seq x y z
N MET A 1 -16.66 -17.46 -27.94
CA MET A 1 -15.79 -17.30 -26.75
C MET A 1 -16.00 -15.87 -26.28
N THR A 2 -16.71 -15.65 -25.18
CA THR A 2 -16.94 -14.29 -24.66
C THR A 2 -15.66 -13.83 -23.98
N GLU A 3 -15.12 -12.68 -24.36
CA GLU A 3 -13.96 -12.10 -23.68
C GLU A 3 -14.23 -11.95 -22.17
N PRO A 4 -13.23 -12.16 -21.30
CA PRO A 4 -13.39 -11.96 -19.87
C PRO A 4 -13.79 -10.49 -19.62
N ARG A 5 -15.00 -10.30 -19.11
CA ARG A 5 -15.58 -8.98 -18.86
C ARG A 5 -14.78 -8.27 -17.76
N ILE A 6 -13.99 -7.26 -18.13
CA ILE A 6 -13.16 -6.50 -17.18
C ILE A 6 -14.03 -5.68 -16.22
N PHE A 7 -15.13 -5.11 -16.72
CA PHE A 7 -16.07 -4.28 -15.95
C PHE A 7 -17.28 -5.09 -15.49
N GLY A 8 -17.75 -4.92 -14.26
CA GLY A 8 -19.02 -5.48 -13.77
C GLY A 8 -20.23 -4.71 -14.28
N ASP A 9 -21.43 -5.10 -13.84
CA ASP A 9 -22.67 -4.36 -14.12
C ASP A 9 -22.65 -3.04 -13.34
N PRO A 10 -22.74 -1.88 -14.02
CA PRO A 10 -22.87 -0.60 -13.35
C PRO A 10 -24.15 -0.56 -12.53
N TYR A 11 -24.08 0.07 -11.36
CA TYR A 11 -25.26 0.38 -10.55
C TYR A 11 -25.14 1.79 -9.98
N GLU A 12 -26.29 2.40 -9.71
CA GLU A 12 -26.36 3.74 -9.14
C GLU A 12 -26.62 3.66 -7.64
N THR A 13 -25.90 4.44 -6.86
CA THR A 13 -26.13 4.60 -5.43
C THR A 13 -27.14 5.73 -5.17
N PRO A 14 -27.78 5.77 -3.98
CA PRO A 14 -28.83 6.76 -3.68
C PRO A 14 -28.40 8.24 -3.77
N ASP A 15 -27.10 8.51 -3.77
CA ASP A 15 -26.50 9.84 -3.89
C ASP A 15 -26.19 10.26 -5.34
N GLY A 16 -26.63 9.46 -6.33
CA GLY A 16 -26.44 9.70 -7.77
C GLY A 16 -25.07 9.26 -8.30
N THR A 17 -24.26 8.53 -7.52
CA THR A 17 -22.97 8.01 -7.99
C THR A 17 -23.19 6.74 -8.79
N THR A 18 -22.64 6.68 -10.01
CA THR A 18 -22.56 5.42 -10.77
C THR A 18 -21.31 4.67 -10.34
N VAL A 19 -21.49 3.46 -9.82
CA VAL A 19 -20.39 2.56 -9.44
C VAL A 19 -20.22 1.49 -10.50
N ILE A 20 -18.99 1.37 -11.03
CA ILE A 20 -18.62 0.39 -12.05
C ILE A 20 -17.56 -0.54 -11.45
N PRO A 21 -17.90 -1.79 -11.12
CA PRO A 21 -16.92 -2.76 -10.63
C PRO A 21 -15.86 -3.09 -11.68
N VAL A 22 -14.64 -3.37 -11.25
CA VAL A 22 -13.52 -3.79 -12.13
C VAL A 22 -12.89 -5.04 -11.53
N HIS A 23 -12.64 -6.06 -12.36
CA HIS A 23 -12.12 -7.35 -11.93
C HIS A 23 -10.59 -7.45 -12.00
N ARG A 24 -9.93 -6.62 -12.81
CA ARG A 24 -8.47 -6.66 -12.98
C ARG A 24 -7.92 -5.27 -13.39
N PRO A 25 -7.28 -4.54 -12.47
CA PRO A 25 -7.16 -4.81 -11.03
C PRO A 25 -8.52 -4.73 -10.32
N VAL A 26 -8.66 -5.40 -9.17
CA VAL A 26 -9.92 -5.39 -8.41
C VAL A 26 -10.17 -4.01 -7.80
N GLY A 27 -11.38 -3.49 -7.98
CA GLY A 27 -11.81 -2.21 -7.41
C GLY A 27 -13.08 -1.69 -8.07
N VAL A 28 -13.34 -0.40 -7.93
CA VAL A 28 -14.51 0.28 -8.50
C VAL A 28 -14.15 1.63 -9.10
N PHE A 29 -14.79 2.00 -10.21
CA PHE A 29 -14.90 3.40 -10.58
C PHE A 29 -16.17 4.00 -9.99
N ALA A 30 -16.04 5.10 -9.27
CA ALA A 30 -17.15 5.94 -8.82
C ALA A 30 -17.24 7.15 -9.74
N VAL A 31 -18.35 7.29 -10.47
CA VAL A 31 -18.60 8.40 -11.39
C VAL A 31 -19.71 9.27 -10.85
N ARG A 32 -19.43 10.56 -10.66
CA ARG A 32 -20.39 11.56 -10.18
C ARG A 32 -20.05 12.93 -10.74
N ASP A 33 -21.06 13.71 -11.13
CA ASP A 33 -20.87 15.09 -11.65
C ASP A 33 -19.84 15.20 -12.80
N GLY A 34 -19.80 14.19 -13.68
CA GLY A 34 -18.83 14.12 -14.77
C GLY A 34 -17.40 13.76 -14.37
N GLN A 35 -17.14 13.48 -13.09
CA GLN A 35 -15.83 13.05 -12.58
C GLN A 35 -15.82 11.56 -12.31
N ALA A 36 -14.79 10.87 -12.79
CA ALA A 36 -14.54 9.46 -12.50
C ALA A 36 -13.38 9.34 -11.50
N LYS A 37 -13.61 8.64 -10.38
CA LYS A 37 -12.58 8.30 -9.39
C LYS A 37 -12.39 6.79 -9.34
N TRP A 38 -11.16 6.33 -9.43
CA TRP A 38 -10.80 4.94 -9.20
C TRP A 38 -10.60 4.68 -7.70
N GLU A 39 -11.24 3.64 -7.17
CA GLU A 39 -10.99 3.10 -5.83
C GLU A 39 -10.52 1.63 -5.92
N PRO A 40 -9.23 1.33 -5.70
CA PRO A 40 -8.76 -0.04 -5.62
C PRO A 40 -9.28 -0.79 -4.38
N ALA A 41 -9.62 -2.07 -4.54
CA ALA A 41 -9.95 -2.95 -3.42
C ALA A 41 -8.68 -3.49 -2.75
N VAL A 42 -7.92 -2.59 -2.10
CA VAL A 42 -6.67 -2.92 -1.41
C VAL A 42 -6.80 -2.80 0.11
N ASP A 43 -6.21 -3.75 0.84
CA ASP A 43 -6.10 -3.70 2.30
C ASP A 43 -4.91 -2.81 2.69
N ALA A 44 -5.19 -1.51 2.82
CA ALA A 44 -4.18 -0.51 3.17
C ALA A 44 -3.53 -0.79 4.54
N THR A 45 -4.28 -1.35 5.49
CA THR A 45 -3.77 -1.70 6.82
C THR A 45 -2.72 -2.80 6.72
N ARG A 46 -2.97 -3.85 5.95
CA ARG A 46 -1.98 -4.92 5.72
C ARG A 46 -0.73 -4.42 5.02
N VAL A 47 -0.88 -3.56 4.01
CA VAL A 47 0.27 -2.93 3.33
C VAL A 47 1.09 -2.11 4.33
N ALA A 48 0.43 -1.31 5.18
CA ALA A 48 1.11 -0.53 6.20
C ALA A 48 1.82 -1.41 7.24
N LEU A 49 1.20 -2.49 7.71
CA LEU A 49 1.82 -3.44 8.64
C LEU A 49 3.06 -4.10 8.04
N LEU A 50 3.03 -4.48 6.76
CA LEU A 50 4.21 -5.01 6.06
C LEU A 50 5.33 -3.97 6.00
N ALA A 51 5.01 -2.72 5.62
CA ALA A 51 5.98 -1.64 5.54
C ALA A 51 6.64 -1.36 6.91
N VAL A 52 5.83 -1.26 7.96
CA VAL A 52 6.32 -1.06 9.33
C VAL A 52 7.17 -2.24 9.80
N GLY A 53 6.74 -3.48 9.51
CA GLY A 53 7.50 -4.69 9.84
C GLY A 53 8.87 -4.73 9.18
N ILE A 54 8.94 -4.43 7.88
CA ILE A 54 10.21 -4.32 7.14
C ILE A 54 11.09 -3.23 7.77
N GLY A 55 10.52 -2.05 8.04
CA GLY A 55 11.25 -0.93 8.66
C GLY A 55 11.81 -1.29 10.04
N LEU A 56 11.04 -1.99 10.87
CA LEU A 56 11.46 -2.43 12.20
C LEU A 56 12.59 -3.47 12.11
N VAL A 57 12.48 -4.46 11.22
CA VAL A 57 13.55 -5.44 10.99
C VAL A 57 14.83 -4.76 10.49
N ALA A 58 14.72 -3.84 9.53
CA ALA A 58 15.86 -3.09 9.04
C ALA A 58 16.52 -2.25 10.15
N ALA A 59 15.72 -1.53 10.94
CA ALA A 59 16.22 -0.69 12.04
C ALA A 59 16.90 -1.52 13.15
N THR A 60 16.33 -2.67 13.51
CA THR A 60 16.93 -3.56 14.50
C THR A 60 18.27 -4.14 14.03
N LEU A 61 18.35 -4.60 12.78
CA LEU A 61 19.60 -5.07 12.19
C LEU A 61 20.64 -3.97 12.07
N ALA A 62 20.25 -2.76 11.68
CA ALA A 62 21.14 -1.60 11.63
C ALA A 62 21.67 -1.26 13.03
N GLY A 63 20.79 -1.21 14.04
CA GLY A 63 21.19 -1.01 15.44
C GLY A 63 22.15 -2.09 15.93
N LEU A 64 21.86 -3.36 15.62
CA LEU A 64 22.72 -4.50 15.95
C LEU A 64 24.09 -4.39 15.28
N ALA A 65 24.13 -4.03 14.00
CA ALA A 65 25.37 -3.81 13.26
C ALA A 65 26.21 -2.68 13.88
N MET A 66 25.58 -1.57 14.28
CA MET A 66 26.26 -0.46 14.95
C MET A 66 26.84 -0.87 16.31
N VAL A 67 26.22 -1.79 17.04
CA VAL A 67 26.76 -2.30 18.31
C VAL A 67 27.93 -3.27 18.07
N HIS A 68 27.82 -4.17 17.10
CA HIS A 68 28.87 -5.16 16.84
C HIS A 68 30.09 -4.60 16.11
N ARG A 69 29.89 -3.64 15.22
CA ARG A 69 30.94 -3.00 14.43
C ARG A 69 30.63 -1.50 14.36
N PRO A 70 30.85 -0.77 15.46
CA PRO A 70 30.61 0.64 15.48
C PRO A 70 31.37 1.30 14.31
N PRO A 71 30.68 2.12 13.49
CA PRO A 71 31.32 2.77 12.35
C PRO A 71 32.28 3.89 12.78
N TRP A 72 32.24 4.29 14.06
CA TRP A 72 33.15 5.30 14.61
C TRP A 72 34.47 4.69 15.10
N PRO A 73 35.58 5.45 15.02
CA PRO A 73 36.87 5.02 15.54
C PRO A 73 36.83 4.79 17.06
N ASP A 74 37.65 3.86 17.55
CA ASP A 74 37.78 3.51 18.97
C ASP A 74 38.20 4.74 19.80
N LEU A 75 37.31 5.22 20.69
CA LEU A 75 37.52 6.39 21.57
C LEU A 75 38.25 6.03 22.87
N ARG A 76 39.27 5.17 22.81
CA ARG A 76 40.10 4.88 23.99
C ARG A 76 40.98 6.11 24.26
N LEU A 77 40.52 6.99 25.15
CA LEU A 77 41.33 8.07 25.71
C LEU A 77 42.54 7.48 26.44
N ARG A 78 43.74 7.69 25.88
CA ARG A 78 45.01 7.49 26.58
C ARG A 78 45.20 8.66 27.55
N LEU A 79 45.08 8.37 28.84
CA LEU A 79 45.62 9.16 29.95
C LEU A 79 47.06 8.72 30.22
#